data_AF-A0A6P2KXJ1-F1
#
_entry.id   AF-A0A6P2KXJ1-F1
#
_cell.length_a   1.000
_cell.length_b   1.000
_cell.length_c   1.000
_cell.angle_alpha   90.00
_cell.angle_beta   90.00
_cell.angle_gamma   90.00
#
_symmetry.space_group_name_H-M   'P 1'
#
loop_
_entity.id
_entity.type
_entity.pdbx_description
1 polymer ?
#
loop_
_entity_poly.entity_id
_entity_poly.type
_entity_poly.pdbx_seq_one_letter_code
_entity_poly.pdbx_strand_id
1 'polypeptide(L)'
;MDLMEAVHVARTESRRARTASLPSGQQLARQLVTTVRVAEVLLHQAIVVPDGHQWSVDTERVDAAGGPLAAWETCVTWRIGKVFAPTVNPAARVNDPGQVAVEIRLCLPEQDYVAERRVSTFGRRHGNRFGATLSVASGAQWGWQRTEHVAPERTQVRGDTLEALVDAVAANVNAALGAAGFGATR
;
A
#
# COMPACT_ATOMS: atom_id res chain seq x y z
N MET A 1 62.20 -23.15 38.10
CA MET A 1 61.96 -23.90 36.84
C MET A 1 60.56 -24.47 36.99
N ASP A 2 59.50 -23.99 36.37
CA ASP A 2 59.36 -23.12 35.19
C ASP A 2 58.22 -22.11 35.37
N LEU A 3 58.32 -21.04 34.58
CA LEU A 3 57.61 -19.77 34.62
C LEU A 3 56.77 -19.66 33.32
N MET A 4 55.58 -19.05 33.40
CA MET A 4 54.72 -18.58 32.28
C MET A 4 54.04 -19.69 31.45
N GLU A 5 52.78 -19.59 31.06
CA GLU A 5 52.22 -18.48 30.27
C GLU A 5 50.69 -18.42 30.44
N ALA A 6 50.19 -17.29 30.95
CA ALA A 6 48.78 -16.94 30.88
C ALA A 6 48.52 -16.37 29.48
N VAL A 7 48.00 -17.21 28.58
CA VAL A 7 47.68 -16.77 27.22
C VAL A 7 46.36 -16.01 27.23
N HIS A 8 46.45 -14.70 27.43
CA HIS A 8 45.44 -13.74 27.01
C HIS A 8 45.39 -13.69 25.48
N VAL A 9 44.51 -14.49 24.87
CA VAL A 9 44.18 -14.32 23.44
C VAL A 9 43.01 -13.36 23.29
N ALA A 10 43.40 -12.13 22.97
CA ALA A 10 42.75 -11.21 22.04
C ALA A 10 41.21 -11.23 21.98
N ARG A 11 40.65 -10.26 22.71
CA ARG A 11 39.45 -9.48 22.37
C ARG A 11 39.38 -9.23 20.86
N THR A 12 38.70 -10.12 20.14
CA THR A 12 38.37 -9.87 18.73
C THR A 12 37.19 -8.91 18.71
N GLU A 13 37.55 -7.66 18.52
CA GLU A 13 36.79 -6.59 17.88
C GLU A 13 35.28 -6.71 18.00
N SER A 14 34.77 -5.88 18.91
CA SER A 14 33.44 -5.30 18.83
C SER A 14 33.16 -4.80 17.41
N ARG A 15 32.70 -5.69 16.54
CA ARG A 15 31.89 -5.32 15.40
C ARG A 15 30.62 -4.78 16.03
N ARG A 16 30.64 -3.47 16.32
CA ARG A 16 29.43 -2.66 16.50
C ARG A 16 28.67 -2.81 15.19
N ALA A 17 27.96 -3.93 15.02
CA ALA A 17 26.67 -3.88 14.38
C ALA A 17 25.99 -2.71 15.09
N ARG A 18 25.86 -1.57 14.40
CA ARG A 18 25.03 -0.49 14.88
C ARG A 18 23.71 -1.19 15.18
N THR A 19 23.43 -1.41 16.45
CA THR A 19 22.09 -1.66 16.94
C THR A 19 21.37 -0.38 16.58
N ALA A 20 20.85 -0.34 15.35
CA ALA A 20 20.02 0.76 14.90
C ALA A 20 18.87 0.77 15.90
N SER A 21 18.83 1.80 16.74
CA SER A 21 17.76 1.97 17.71
C SER A 21 16.44 1.89 16.96
N LEU A 22 15.56 1.00 17.40
CA LEU A 22 14.25 0.85 16.80
C LEU A 22 13.48 2.18 16.91
N PRO A 23 12.72 2.57 15.87
CA PRO A 23 11.94 3.80 15.93
C PRO A 23 10.93 3.73 17.08
N SER A 24 10.72 4.85 17.78
CA SER A 24 9.63 4.97 18.75
C SER A 24 8.28 4.84 18.04
N GLY A 25 7.22 4.51 18.78
CA GLY A 25 5.86 4.44 18.21
C GLY A 25 5.46 5.72 17.48
N GLN A 26 5.81 6.90 18.01
CA GLN A 26 5.50 8.18 17.36
C GLN A 26 6.35 8.42 16.09
N GLN A 27 7.59 7.93 16.05
CA GLN A 27 8.43 7.99 14.85
C GLN A 27 7.87 7.06 13.77
N LEU A 28 7.44 5.86 14.13
CA LEU A 28 6.82 4.90 13.22
C LEU A 28 5.50 5.45 12.66
N ALA A 29 4.64 6.01 13.52
CA ALA A 29 3.38 6.64 13.09
C ALA A 29 3.62 7.73 12.05
N ARG A 30 4.61 8.60 12.29
CA ARG A 30 5.00 9.66 11.35
C ARG A 30 5.53 9.10 10.04
N GLN A 31 6.40 8.09 10.09
CA GLN A 31 6.93 7.44 8.90
C GLN A 31 5.81 6.83 8.04
N LEU A 32 4.86 6.12 8.65
CA LEU A 32 3.72 5.54 7.92
C LEU A 32 2.86 6.62 7.27
N VAL A 33 2.52 7.69 8.00
CA VAL A 33 1.75 8.81 7.44
C VAL A 33 2.49 9.44 6.26
N THR A 34 3.79 9.66 6.39
CA THR A 34 4.61 10.19 5.30
C THR A 34 4.61 9.25 4.10
N THR A 35 4.86 7.95 4.29
CA THR A 35 4.85 6.96 3.20
C THR A 35 3.51 6.91 2.49
N VAL A 36 2.41 6.89 3.24
CA VAL A 36 1.05 6.84 2.69
C VAL A 36 0.73 8.12 1.90
N ARG A 37 1.06 9.29 2.44
CA ARG A 37 0.85 10.57 1.74
C ARG A 37 1.69 10.67 0.47
N VAL A 38 2.95 10.22 0.52
CA VAL A 38 3.81 10.21 -0.68
C VAL A 38 3.23 9.25 -1.72
N ALA A 39 2.83 8.04 -1.32
CA ALA A 39 2.19 7.09 -2.22
C ALA A 39 0.93 7.67 -2.86
N GLU A 40 0.06 8.30 -2.07
CA GLU A 40 -1.17 8.96 -2.55
C GLU A 40 -0.85 10.02 -3.62
N VAL A 41 0.07 10.94 -3.33
CA VAL A 41 0.48 11.99 -4.29
C VAL A 41 1.01 11.38 -5.58
N LEU A 42 1.91 10.39 -5.49
CA LEU A 42 2.49 9.75 -6.67
C LEU A 42 1.43 8.99 -7.48
N LEU A 43 0.52 8.27 -6.83
CA LEU A 43 -0.59 7.56 -7.50
C LEU A 43 -1.51 8.54 -8.23
N HIS A 44 -1.87 9.65 -7.60
CA HIS A 44 -2.72 10.69 -8.21
C HIS A 44 -2.06 11.35 -9.41
N GLN A 45 -0.73 11.42 -9.46
CA GLN A 45 0.01 11.95 -10.59
C GLN A 45 0.16 10.92 -11.73
N ALA A 46 0.29 9.64 -11.40
CA ALA A 46 0.63 8.59 -12.36
C ALA A 46 -0.59 7.88 -12.97
N ILE A 47 -1.74 7.88 -12.30
CA ILE A 47 -2.95 7.20 -12.77
C ILE A 47 -3.92 8.22 -13.37
N VAL A 48 -4.38 7.94 -14.58
CA VAL A 48 -5.38 8.76 -15.26
C VAL A 48 -6.76 8.40 -14.71
N VAL A 49 -7.42 9.35 -14.05
CA VAL A 49 -8.77 9.17 -13.54
C VAL A 49 -9.77 9.37 -14.68
N PRO A 50 -10.68 8.41 -14.93
CA PRO A 50 -11.69 8.58 -15.98
C PRO A 50 -12.68 9.70 -15.66
N ASP A 51 -13.26 10.31 -16.69
CA ASP A 51 -14.24 11.38 -16.52
C ASP A 51 -15.42 10.93 -15.64
N GLY A 52 -15.86 11.83 -14.76
CA GLY A 52 -16.93 11.53 -13.80
C GLY A 52 -16.53 10.54 -12.69
N HIS A 53 -15.26 10.16 -12.58
CA HIS A 53 -14.75 9.35 -11.47
C HIS A 53 -13.86 10.19 -10.55
N GLN A 54 -13.74 9.77 -9.30
CA GLN A 54 -12.93 10.43 -8.30
C GLN A 54 -12.18 9.45 -7.42
N TRP A 55 -11.04 9.92 -6.91
CA TRP A 55 -10.34 9.27 -5.84
C TRP A 55 -11.15 9.31 -4.54
N SER A 56 -11.11 8.21 -3.82
CA SER A 56 -11.50 8.13 -2.42
C SER A 56 -10.46 7.30 -1.68
N VAL A 57 -10.20 7.65 -0.44
CA VAL A 57 -9.22 6.96 0.40
C VAL A 57 -9.87 6.64 1.72
N ASP A 58 -9.60 5.46 2.25
CA ASP A 58 -10.08 5.06 3.57
C ASP A 58 -9.18 5.66 4.68
N THR A 59 -9.00 7.00 4.66
CA THR A 59 -8.23 7.74 5.69
C THR A 59 -9.12 8.37 6.77
N GLU A 60 -10.43 8.51 6.53
CA GLU A 60 -11.37 9.09 7.52
C GLU A 60 -11.41 8.31 8.84
N ARG A 61 -10.95 7.06 8.83
CA ARG A 61 -10.87 6.19 10.01
C ARG A 61 -9.64 6.39 10.88
N VAL A 62 -8.70 7.24 10.48
CA VAL A 62 -7.41 7.38 11.17
C VAL A 62 -7.56 7.87 12.61
N ASP A 63 -8.30 8.96 12.82
CA ASP A 63 -8.47 9.52 14.16
C ASP A 63 -9.46 8.70 15.01
N ALA A 64 -10.53 8.19 14.39
CA ALA A 64 -11.52 7.34 15.05
C ALA A 64 -10.93 6.01 15.56
N ALA A 65 -9.90 5.49 14.90
CA ALA A 65 -9.22 4.25 15.29
C ALA A 65 -8.10 4.46 16.33
N GLY A 66 -7.83 5.70 16.78
CA GLY A 66 -6.73 5.99 17.71
C GLY A 66 -5.37 6.21 17.04
N GLY A 67 -5.39 6.61 15.76
CA GLY A 67 -4.22 7.03 14.99
C GLY A 67 -3.80 6.05 13.88
N PRO A 68 -2.84 6.44 13.03
CA PRO A 68 -2.46 5.70 11.81
C PRO A 68 -2.01 4.27 12.07
N LEU A 69 -1.38 4.08 13.23
CA LEU A 69 -0.90 2.82 13.72
C LEU A 69 -2.00 1.81 14.05
N ALA A 70 -3.18 2.27 14.45
CA ALA A 70 -4.33 1.41 14.72
C ALA A 70 -5.26 1.33 13.50
N ALA A 71 -5.35 2.41 12.72
CA ALA A 71 -6.16 2.48 11.52
C ALA A 71 -5.63 1.62 10.36
N TRP A 72 -4.31 1.44 10.27
CA TRP A 72 -3.65 0.76 9.16
C TRP A 72 -2.84 -0.44 9.64
N GLU A 73 -3.51 -1.36 10.30
CA GLU A 73 -2.88 -2.57 10.85
C GLU A 73 -2.14 -3.39 9.78
N THR A 74 -2.65 -3.42 8.54
CA THR A 74 -2.06 -4.23 7.46
C THR A 74 -1.95 -3.51 6.11
N CYS A 75 -2.87 -2.60 5.80
CA CYS A 75 -2.89 -1.92 4.51
C CYS A 75 -3.65 -0.59 4.55
N VAL A 76 -3.38 0.25 3.54
CA VAL A 76 -4.19 1.41 3.19
C VAL A 76 -4.84 1.16 1.84
N THR A 77 -6.10 1.56 1.69
CA THR A 77 -6.85 1.37 0.45
C THR A 77 -7.20 2.70 -0.19
N TRP A 78 -6.76 2.90 -1.43
CA TRP A 78 -7.26 3.94 -2.33
C TRP A 78 -8.20 3.34 -3.35
N ARG A 79 -9.20 4.12 -3.74
CA ARG A 79 -10.22 3.72 -4.70
C ARG A 79 -10.46 4.80 -5.73
N ILE A 80 -10.74 4.39 -6.95
CA ILE A 80 -11.33 5.24 -7.99
C ILE A 80 -12.72 4.68 -8.26
N GLY A 81 -13.73 5.53 -8.18
CA GLY A 81 -15.12 5.16 -8.44
C GLY A 81 -15.90 6.28 -9.09
N LYS A 82 -16.98 5.92 -9.77
CA LYS A 82 -17.87 6.88 -10.43
C LYS A 82 -18.60 7.74 -9.41
N VAL A 83 -18.61 9.05 -9.66
CA VAL A 83 -19.38 10.02 -8.88
C VAL A 83 -20.80 10.06 -9.42
N PHE A 84 -21.76 9.94 -8.51
CA PHE A 84 -23.18 10.02 -8.83
C PHE A 84 -23.77 11.29 -8.27
N ALA A 85 -24.66 11.93 -9.05
CA ALA A 85 -25.48 13.00 -8.51
C ALA A 85 -26.33 12.47 -7.34
N PRO A 86 -26.59 13.28 -6.30
CA PRO A 86 -27.34 12.86 -5.12
C PRO A 86 -28.72 12.27 -5.45
N THR A 87 -29.33 12.73 -6.55
CA THR A 87 -30.65 12.30 -7.05
C THR A 87 -30.66 10.92 -7.71
N VAL A 88 -29.50 10.35 -8.05
CA VAL A 88 -29.44 9.02 -8.65
C VAL A 88 -29.75 7.97 -7.59
N ASN A 89 -30.78 7.15 -7.84
CA ASN A 89 -31.18 6.10 -6.90
C ASN A 89 -30.08 5.01 -6.78
N PRO A 90 -29.92 4.36 -5.61
CA PRO A 90 -28.86 3.37 -5.39
C PRO A 90 -28.87 2.18 -6.37
N ALA A 91 -30.03 1.70 -6.78
CA ALA A 91 -30.16 0.57 -7.72
C ALA A 91 -29.64 0.94 -9.12
N ALA A 92 -29.85 2.18 -9.56
CA ALA A 92 -29.33 2.71 -10.81
C ALA A 92 -27.81 2.88 -10.75
N ARG A 93 -27.25 3.23 -9.59
CA ARG A 93 -25.78 3.27 -9.40
C ARG A 93 -25.19 1.88 -9.59
N VAL A 94 -25.70 0.88 -8.88
CA VAL A 94 -25.11 -0.47 -8.88
C VAL A 94 -25.13 -1.12 -10.28
N ASN A 95 -26.11 -0.79 -11.12
CA ASN A 95 -26.27 -1.34 -12.46
C ASN A 95 -25.72 -0.44 -13.57
N ASP A 96 -24.98 0.62 -13.24
CA ASP A 96 -24.46 1.55 -14.23
C ASP A 96 -23.32 0.89 -15.04
N PRO A 97 -23.49 0.67 -16.36
CA PRO A 97 -22.50 0.01 -17.20
C PRO A 97 -21.25 0.87 -17.42
N GLY A 98 -21.35 2.19 -17.21
CA GLY A 98 -20.24 3.13 -17.30
C GLY A 98 -19.46 3.28 -16.00
N GLN A 99 -19.59 2.34 -15.06
CA GLN A 99 -18.76 2.29 -13.86
C GLN A 99 -17.45 1.55 -14.12
N VAL A 100 -16.37 2.11 -13.57
CA VAL A 100 -15.18 1.35 -13.21
C VAL A 100 -14.87 1.55 -11.73
N ALA A 101 -14.51 0.47 -11.06
CA ALA A 101 -14.04 0.43 -9.70
C ALA A 101 -12.59 -0.01 -9.70
N VAL A 102 -11.70 0.88 -9.26
CA VAL A 102 -10.30 0.57 -9.01
C VAL A 102 -10.11 0.48 -7.50
N GLU A 103 -9.44 -0.56 -7.03
CA GLU A 103 -8.99 -0.68 -5.65
C GLU A 103 -7.48 -0.95 -5.62
N ILE A 104 -6.75 -0.11 -4.89
CA ILE A 104 -5.31 -0.20 -4.69
C ILE A 104 -5.07 -0.31 -3.20
N ARG A 105 -4.59 -1.47 -2.76
CA ARG A 105 -4.28 -1.76 -1.35
C ARG A 105 -2.78 -1.79 -1.15
N LEU A 106 -2.19 -0.73 -0.63
CA LEU A 106 -0.77 -0.73 -0.25
C LEU A 106 -0.59 -1.54 1.03
N CYS A 107 0.21 -2.60 0.93
CA CYS A 107 0.64 -3.38 2.06
C CYS A 107 1.63 -2.55 2.88
N LEU A 108 1.31 -2.34 4.15
CA LEU A 108 2.23 -1.67 5.07
C LEU A 108 3.25 -2.67 5.63
N PRO A 109 4.42 -2.18 6.06
CA PRO A 109 5.41 -3.02 6.72
C PRO A 109 4.80 -3.71 7.95
N GLU A 110 5.14 -5.00 8.13
CA GLU A 110 4.70 -5.76 9.31
C GLU A 110 5.13 -5.07 10.61
N GLN A 111 4.18 -4.97 11.55
CA GLN A 111 4.41 -4.39 12.86
C GLN A 111 4.42 -5.52 13.87
N ASP A 112 5.58 -5.84 14.42
CA ASP A 112 5.70 -6.84 15.48
C ASP A 112 5.52 -6.18 16.85
N TYR A 113 5.06 -6.95 17.84
CA TYR A 113 4.95 -6.52 19.22
C TYR A 113 5.78 -7.50 20.08
N VAL A 114 6.77 -7.00 20.83
CA VAL A 114 7.57 -7.80 21.77
C VAL A 114 7.48 -7.16 23.15
N ALA A 115 6.95 -7.90 24.14
CA ALA A 115 6.81 -7.46 25.54
C ALA A 115 6.14 -6.08 25.69
N GLU A 116 4.93 -5.93 25.12
CA GLU A 116 4.13 -4.67 25.13
C GLU A 116 4.83 -3.46 24.47
N ARG A 117 5.98 -3.67 23.84
CA ARG A 117 6.69 -2.68 23.04
C ARG A 117 6.54 -3.02 21.57
N ARG A 118 5.96 -2.08 20.82
CA ARG A 118 5.83 -2.16 19.37
C ARG A 118 7.22 -2.11 18.72
N VAL A 119 7.60 -3.18 18.03
CA VAL A 119 8.84 -3.34 17.28
C VAL A 119 8.52 -3.33 15.79
N SER A 120 9.00 -2.35 15.05
CA SER A 120 8.77 -2.27 13.61
C SER A 120 9.70 -3.25 12.87
N THR A 121 9.23 -4.47 12.59
CA THR A 121 9.95 -5.37 11.68
C THR A 121 9.53 -5.06 10.25
N PHE A 122 10.21 -4.13 9.61
CA PHE A 122 10.00 -3.88 8.19
C PHE A 122 10.39 -5.13 7.39
N GLY A 123 9.41 -5.88 6.87
CA GLY A 123 9.60 -6.79 5.74
C GLY A 123 9.85 -8.29 5.99
N ARG A 124 9.18 -8.96 6.95
CA ARG A 124 9.32 -10.44 7.06
C ARG A 124 8.69 -11.22 5.90
N ARG A 125 7.50 -10.85 5.39
CA ARG A 125 6.84 -11.54 4.26
C ARG A 125 7.16 -10.96 2.88
N HIS A 126 7.54 -9.68 2.80
CA HIS A 126 7.84 -8.99 1.53
C HIS A 126 9.32 -8.78 1.23
N GLY A 127 10.24 -9.27 2.08
CA GLY A 127 11.69 -9.22 1.82
C GLY A 127 12.22 -7.80 1.65
N ASN A 128 11.82 -6.88 2.53
CA ASN A 128 12.10 -5.43 2.50
C ASN A 128 11.50 -4.64 1.32
N ARG A 129 10.66 -5.25 0.46
CA ARG A 129 10.02 -4.56 -0.66
C ARG A 129 8.69 -3.93 -0.28
N PHE A 130 8.33 -2.86 -0.98
CA PHE A 130 6.97 -2.32 -0.97
C PHE A 130 6.06 -3.25 -1.77
N GLY A 131 4.81 -3.42 -1.34
CA GLY A 131 3.84 -4.29 -2.01
C GLY A 131 2.46 -3.65 -2.08
N ALA A 132 1.72 -3.95 -3.14
CA ALA A 132 0.32 -3.56 -3.27
C ALA A 132 -0.53 -4.69 -3.87
N THR A 133 -1.81 -4.71 -3.53
CA THR A 133 -2.83 -5.52 -4.20
C THR A 133 -3.72 -4.64 -5.06
N LEU A 134 -4.05 -5.10 -6.27
CA LEU A 134 -4.81 -4.35 -7.26
C LEU A 134 -6.09 -5.09 -7.65
N SER A 135 -7.18 -4.33 -7.80
CA SER A 135 -8.38 -4.77 -8.50
C SER A 135 -8.85 -3.64 -9.41
N VAL A 136 -9.25 -3.99 -10.64
CA VAL A 136 -9.87 -3.06 -11.59
C VAL A 136 -11.03 -3.80 -12.21
N ALA A 137 -12.25 -3.33 -11.94
CA ALA A 137 -13.46 -3.96 -12.41
C ALA A 137 -14.39 -2.96 -13.09
N SER A 138 -14.92 -3.30 -14.27
CA SER A 138 -15.94 -2.49 -14.94
C SER A 138 -17.29 -3.17 -15.00
N GLY A 139 -18.31 -2.36 -15.28
CA GLY A 139 -19.71 -2.77 -15.36
C GLY A 139 -20.43 -2.75 -14.02
N ALA A 140 -21.61 -3.35 -14.01
CA ALA A 140 -22.46 -3.43 -12.82
C ALA A 140 -21.69 -4.12 -11.68
N GLN A 141 -21.58 -3.45 -10.53
CA GLN A 141 -20.78 -3.93 -9.40
C GLN A 141 -21.45 -5.09 -8.67
N TRP A 142 -22.74 -5.35 -8.94
CA TRP A 142 -23.47 -6.51 -8.43
C TRP A 142 -24.07 -7.29 -9.61
N GLY A 143 -23.94 -8.62 -9.56
CA GLY A 143 -24.41 -9.54 -10.61
C GLY A 143 -23.29 -10.08 -11.50
N TRP A 144 -23.66 -10.91 -12.47
CA TRP A 144 -22.73 -11.64 -13.36
C TRP A 144 -22.04 -10.77 -14.43
N GLN A 145 -22.20 -9.45 -14.37
CA GLN A 145 -21.72 -8.50 -15.39
C GLN A 145 -20.44 -7.75 -14.98
N ARG A 146 -19.88 -8.03 -13.80
CA ARG A 146 -18.59 -7.49 -13.37
C ARG A 146 -17.47 -8.13 -14.18
N THR A 147 -16.70 -7.30 -14.89
CA THR A 147 -15.51 -7.76 -15.62
C THR A 147 -14.25 -7.30 -14.90
N GLU A 148 -13.40 -8.23 -14.47
CA GLU A 148 -12.10 -7.91 -13.88
C GLU A 148 -11.04 -7.76 -14.98
N HIS A 149 -10.28 -6.66 -14.92
CA HIS A 149 -9.30 -6.28 -15.94
C HIS A 149 -7.85 -6.48 -15.49
N VAL A 150 -7.64 -6.83 -14.22
CA VAL A 150 -6.32 -7.23 -13.70
C VAL A 150 -6.22 -8.74 -13.74
N ALA A 151 -5.24 -9.25 -14.50
CA ALA A 151 -4.93 -10.68 -14.49
C ALA A 151 -4.53 -11.13 -13.07
N PRO A 152 -4.87 -12.36 -12.63
CA PRO A 152 -4.54 -12.85 -11.29
C PRO A 152 -3.06 -12.72 -10.92
N GLU A 153 -2.17 -12.89 -11.90
CA GLU A 153 -0.72 -12.76 -11.74
C GLU A 153 -0.26 -11.32 -11.47
N ARG A 154 -1.08 -10.33 -11.85
CA ARG A 154 -0.82 -8.88 -11.71
C ARG A 154 -1.59 -8.27 -10.55
N THR A 155 -2.40 -9.07 -9.86
CA THR A 155 -3.14 -8.65 -8.66
C THR A 155 -2.20 -8.27 -7.52
N GLN A 156 -0.98 -8.82 -7.47
CA GLN A 156 0.03 -8.44 -6.48
C GLN A 156 1.25 -7.81 -7.16
N VAL A 157 1.57 -6.58 -6.76
CA VAL A 157 2.69 -5.81 -7.31
C VAL A 157 3.70 -5.55 -6.21
N ARG A 158 5.00 -5.56 -6.56
CA ARG A 158 6.10 -5.29 -5.63
C ARG A 158 7.09 -4.31 -6.25
N GLY A 159 7.70 -3.47 -5.44
CA GLY A 159 8.76 -2.55 -5.83
C GLY A 159 9.84 -2.46 -4.76
N ASP A 160 11.11 -2.34 -5.18
CA ASP A 160 12.23 -2.16 -4.25
C ASP A 160 12.24 -0.75 -3.63
N THR A 161 11.60 0.23 -4.29
CA THR A 161 11.27 1.55 -3.74
C THR A 161 9.77 1.83 -3.84
N LEU A 162 9.31 2.89 -3.16
CA LEU A 162 7.92 3.31 -3.25
C LEU A 162 7.57 3.79 -4.66
N GLU A 163 8.47 4.53 -5.30
CA GLU A 163 8.33 5.02 -6.67
C GLU A 163 8.25 3.85 -7.65
N ALA A 164 9.13 2.85 -7.54
CA ALA A 164 9.09 1.66 -8.39
C ALA A 164 7.79 0.87 -8.22
N LEU A 165 7.25 0.81 -6.98
CA LEU A 165 5.93 0.23 -6.75
C LEU A 165 4.85 1.06 -7.44
N VAL A 166 4.87 2.39 -7.28
CA VAL A 166 3.85 3.28 -7.88
C VAL A 166 3.87 3.20 -9.40
N ASP A 167 5.05 3.20 -10.03
CA ASP A 167 5.18 3.05 -11.49
C ASP A 167 4.56 1.73 -11.97
N ALA A 168 4.84 0.63 -11.27
CA ALA A 168 4.27 -0.67 -11.61
C ALA A 168 2.75 -0.71 -11.38
N VAL A 169 2.25 -0.10 -10.30
CA VAL A 169 0.82 0.03 -10.04
C VAL A 169 0.14 0.86 -11.13
N ALA A 170 0.68 2.03 -11.44
CA ALA A 170 0.14 2.93 -12.45
C ALA A 170 0.11 2.29 -13.84
N ALA A 171 1.17 1.58 -14.22
CA ALA A 171 1.22 0.84 -15.48
C ALA A 171 0.11 -0.22 -15.57
N ASN A 172 -0.10 -1.01 -14.51
CA ASN A 172 -1.14 -2.03 -14.49
C ASN A 172 -2.56 -1.43 -14.46
N VAL A 173 -2.79 -0.40 -13.64
CA VAL A 173 -4.09 0.26 -13.52
C VAL A 173 -4.46 0.98 -14.81
N ASN A 174 -3.56 1.79 -15.38
CA ASN A 174 -3.85 2.50 -16.63
C ASN A 174 -4.06 1.55 -17.81
N ALA A 175 -3.33 0.44 -17.88
CA ALA A 175 -3.57 -0.60 -18.88
C ALA A 175 -4.94 -1.26 -18.71
N ALA A 176 -5.32 -1.58 -17.47
CA ALA A 176 -6.63 -2.15 -17.15
C ALA A 176 -7.78 -1.17 -17.42
N LEU A 177 -7.61 0.12 -17.11
CA LEU A 177 -8.55 1.18 -17.47
C LEU A 177 -8.69 1.30 -19.00
N GLY A 178 -7.57 1.24 -19.73
CA GLY A 178 -7.58 1.19 -21.19
C GLY A 178 -8.37 0.00 -21.75
N ALA A 179 -8.12 -1.20 -21.22
CA ALA A 179 -8.85 -2.42 -21.60
C ALA A 179 -10.36 -2.35 -21.27
N ALA A 180 -10.71 -1.65 -20.20
CA ALA A 180 -12.09 -1.39 -19.80
C ALA A 180 -12.79 -0.28 -20.60
N GLY A 181 -12.09 0.38 -21.54
CA GLY A 181 -12.64 1.47 -22.37
C GLY A 181 -12.56 2.85 -21.73
N PHE A 182 -11.81 3.00 -20.64
CA PHE A 182 -11.58 4.26 -19.92
C PHE A 182 -10.16 4.82 -20.11
N GLY A 183 -9.45 4.37 -21.15
CA GLY A 183 -8.13 4.89 -21.49
C GLY A 183 -8.19 6.36 -21.88
N ALA A 184 -7.08 7.08 -21.68
CA ALA A 184 -6.99 8.48 -22.10
C ALA A 184 -7.28 8.60 -23.61
N THR A 185 -8.40 9.20 -23.98
CA THR A 185 -8.55 9.79 -25.31
C THR A 185 -7.57 10.94 -25.40
N ARG A 186 -6.45 10.70 -26.08
CA ARG A 186 -5.59 11.78 -26.58
C ARG A 186 -6.29 12.52 -27.71
#